data_AF-A0A536D4K5-F1
#
_entry.id   AF-A0A536D4K5-F1
#
_cell.length_a   1.000
_cell.length_b   1.000
_cell.length_c   1.000
_cell.angle_alpha   90.00
_cell.angle_beta   90.00
_cell.angle_gamma   90.00
#
_symmetry.space_group_name_H-M   'P 1'
#
loop_
_entity.id
_entity.type
_entity.pdbx_description
1 polymer ?
#
loop_
_entity_poly.entity_id
_entity_poly.type
_entity_poly.pdbx_seq_one_letter_code
_entity_poly.pdbx_strand_id
1 'polypeptide(L)'
;MSSVARSQPDRHLLFVTVLLCGAGLVMVTSASVAFAYTQHESAFYYSLRQAAWMAIGFAALFVLSRFDYHKLRPLAPAAAAGALLLMILVLVPHLGVTVNGARRWFDAGPFGTFEPSELGKLAFALFIAHWIDRRGDRINDFQRGFLPSSAPRS
;
A
#
# COMPACT_ATOMS: atom_id res chain seq x y z
N MET A 1 -5.99 -5.80 -30.64
CA MET A 1 -5.81 -6.10 -29.20
C MET A 1 -4.33 -6.15 -28.91
N SER A 2 -3.74 -5.05 -28.45
CA SER A 2 -2.33 -5.00 -28.05
C SER A 2 -2.14 -5.87 -26.82
N SER A 3 -1.36 -6.94 -26.96
CA SER A 3 -0.91 -7.73 -25.81
C SER A 3 -0.10 -6.81 -24.91
N VAL A 4 -0.63 -6.46 -23.75
CA VAL A 4 0.13 -5.79 -22.68
C VAL A 4 1.29 -6.73 -22.35
N ALA A 5 2.48 -6.41 -22.84
CA ALA A 5 3.69 -7.15 -22.52
C ALA A 5 3.81 -7.15 -20.99
N ARG A 6 3.82 -8.35 -20.38
CA ARG A 6 4.06 -8.46 -18.93
C ARG A 6 5.45 -7.91 -18.68
N SER A 7 5.55 -6.69 -18.17
CA SER A 7 6.81 -6.15 -17.68
C SER A 7 7.33 -7.15 -16.65
N GLN A 8 8.53 -7.70 -16.89
CA GLN A 8 9.13 -8.60 -15.93
C GLN A 8 9.26 -7.84 -14.60
N PRO A 9 8.95 -8.48 -13.45
CA PRO A 9 9.18 -7.86 -12.15
C PRO A 9 10.62 -7.34 -12.10
N ASP A 10 10.79 -6.06 -11.77
CA ASP A 10 12.12 -5.47 -11.67
C ASP A 10 12.90 -6.19 -10.57
N ARG A 11 13.84 -7.04 -11.00
CA ARG A 11 14.63 -7.90 -10.11
C ARG A 11 15.52 -7.06 -9.19
N HIS A 12 15.94 -5.88 -9.62
CA HIS A 12 16.74 -4.98 -8.80
C HIS A 12 15.89 -4.40 -7.67
N LEU A 13 14.67 -3.95 -7.98
CA LEU A 13 13.73 -3.45 -6.97
C LEU A 13 13.41 -4.52 -5.91
N LEU A 14 13.15 -5.75 -6.35
CA LEU A 14 12.91 -6.88 -5.45
C LEU A 14 14.12 -7.18 -4.57
N PHE A 15 15.33 -7.19 -5.15
CA PHE A 15 16.56 -7.44 -4.40
C PHE A 15 16.80 -6.39 -3.32
N VAL A 16 16.67 -5.10 -3.67
CA VAL A 16 16.80 -3.99 -2.71
C VAL A 16 15.74 -4.09 -1.60
N THR A 17 14.50 -4.46 -1.96
CA THR A 17 13.41 -4.63 -0.97
C THR A 17 13.74 -5.71 0.05
N VAL A 18 14.19 -6.88 -0.40
CA VAL A 18 14.58 -8.00 0.49
C VAL A 18 15.75 -7.59 1.41
N LEU A 19 16.75 -6.88 0.86
CA LEU A 19 17.91 -6.43 1.62
C LEU A 19 17.51 -5.42 2.71
N LEU A 20 16.67 -4.44 2.39
CA LEU A 20 16.15 -3.47 3.35
C LEU A 20 15.29 -4.14 4.43
N CYS A 21 14.42 -5.09 4.05
CA CYS A 21 13.64 -5.86 5.02
C CYS A 21 14.55 -6.66 5.97
N GLY A 22 15.58 -7.33 5.45
CA GLY A 22 16.55 -8.06 6.26
C GLY A 22 17.31 -7.16 7.23
N ALA A 23 17.80 -6.02 6.77
CA ALA A 23 18.45 -5.02 7.63
C ALA A 23 17.50 -4.50 8.72
N GLY A 24 16.22 -4.27 8.39
CA GLY A 24 15.20 -3.86 9.35
C GLY A 24 14.90 -4.93 10.41
N LEU A 25 14.92 -6.22 10.06
CA LEU A 25 14.75 -7.31 11.02
C LEU A 25 15.92 -7.35 12.01
N VAL A 26 17.16 -7.20 11.52
CA VAL A 26 18.35 -7.12 12.38
C VAL A 26 18.25 -5.91 13.33
N MET A 27 17.85 -4.75 12.83
CA MET A 27 17.70 -3.55 13.65
C MET A 27 16.68 -3.73 14.78
N VAL A 28 15.52 -4.32 14.50
CA VAL A 28 14.50 -4.57 15.54
C VAL A 28 14.98 -5.61 16.53
N THR A 29 15.65 -6.68 16.10
CA THR A 29 16.25 -7.63 17.06
C THR A 29 17.22 -6.90 18.00
N SER A 30 18.08 -6.02 17.49
CA SER A 30 19.02 -5.27 18.32
C SER A 30 18.35 -4.28 19.27
N ALA A 31 17.35 -3.52 18.81
CA ALA A 31 16.68 -2.50 19.59
C ALA A 31 15.70 -3.09 20.63
N SER A 32 15.04 -4.21 20.27
CA SER A 32 14.07 -4.87 21.13
C SER A 32 14.70 -5.73 22.22
N VAL A 33 15.95 -6.19 22.07
CA VAL A 33 16.63 -6.96 23.14
C VAL A 33 16.69 -6.16 24.44
N ALA A 34 17.02 -4.87 24.39
CA ALA A 34 17.08 -4.01 25.59
C ALA A 34 15.72 -3.84 26.30
N PHE A 35 14.62 -3.80 25.55
CA PHE A 35 13.25 -3.69 26.09
C PHE A 35 12.64 -5.03 26.48
N ALA A 36 12.98 -6.13 25.79
CA ALA A 36 12.46 -7.46 26.06
C ALA A 36 12.99 -8.03 27.38
N TYR A 37 14.23 -7.68 27.77
CA TYR A 37 14.81 -8.08 29.06
C TYR A 37 14.03 -7.59 30.30
N THR A 38 13.17 -6.57 30.17
CA THR A 38 12.47 -5.96 31.32
C THR A 38 10.96 -6.24 31.40
N GLN A 39 10.31 -6.73 30.33
CA GLN A 39 8.84 -6.89 30.31
C GLN A 39 8.30 -8.23 29.78
N HIS A 40 9.10 -9.06 29.09
CA HIS A 40 8.63 -10.34 28.55
C HIS A 40 9.69 -11.44 28.70
N GLU A 41 9.32 -12.64 29.16
CA GLU A 41 10.22 -13.79 29.40
C GLU A 41 10.94 -14.33 28.14
N SER A 42 10.72 -13.74 26.95
CA SER A 42 11.40 -14.13 25.71
C SER A 42 11.95 -12.92 24.95
N ALA A 43 13.28 -12.89 24.77
CA ALA A 43 14.00 -11.86 24.01
C ALA A 43 13.57 -11.76 22.53
N PHE A 44 12.90 -12.79 22.00
CA PHE A 44 12.55 -12.93 20.59
C PHE A 44 11.10 -12.56 20.25
N TYR A 45 10.28 -12.15 21.23
CA TYR A 45 8.85 -11.90 21.01
C TYR A 45 8.58 -10.88 19.86
N TYR A 46 9.23 -9.72 19.91
CA TYR A 46 9.06 -8.68 18.89
C TYR A 46 9.62 -9.09 17.53
N SER A 47 10.76 -9.77 17.52
CA SER A 47 11.43 -10.22 16.30
C SER A 47 10.63 -11.32 15.59
N LEU A 48 10.06 -12.27 16.33
CA LEU A 48 9.22 -13.33 15.78
C LEU A 48 7.95 -12.75 15.16
N ARG A 49 7.33 -11.77 15.82
CA ARG A 49 6.14 -11.08 15.29
C ARG A 49 6.47 -10.31 14.02
N GLN A 50 7.60 -9.60 13.97
CA GLN A 50 8.03 -8.90 12.77
C GLN A 50 8.35 -9.86 11.62
N ALA A 51 9.00 -10.99 11.90
CA ALA A 51 9.25 -12.03 10.91
C ALA A 51 7.94 -12.62 10.35
N ALA A 52 6.94 -12.85 11.21
CA ALA A 52 5.61 -13.30 10.79
C ALA A 52 4.91 -12.28 9.87
N TRP A 53 4.92 -10.99 10.24
CA TRP A 53 4.37 -9.92 9.38
C TRP A 53 5.12 -9.78 8.06
N MET A 54 6.44 -9.96 8.07
CA MET A 54 7.27 -9.94 6.87
C MET A 54 6.90 -11.10 5.94
N ALA A 55 6.69 -12.30 6.48
CA ALA A 55 6.24 -13.45 5.70
C ALA A 55 4.87 -13.22 5.06
N ILE A 56 3.91 -12.67 5.84
CA ILE A 56 2.58 -12.28 5.32
C ILE A 56 2.72 -11.21 4.22
N GLY A 57 3.59 -10.22 4.41
CA GLY A 57 3.87 -9.17 3.44
C GLY A 57 4.45 -9.72 2.14
N PHE A 58 5.40 -10.65 2.20
CA PHE A 58 5.94 -11.30 1.00
C PHE A 58 4.92 -12.20 0.30
N ALA A 59 4.07 -12.90 1.05
CA ALA A 59 2.97 -13.66 0.47
C ALA A 59 1.98 -12.73 -0.26
N ALA A 60 1.61 -11.61 0.35
CA ALA A 60 0.76 -10.58 -0.27
C ALA A 60 1.43 -10.00 -1.53
N LEU A 61 2.72 -9.66 -1.47
CA LEU A 61 3.50 -9.19 -2.62
C LEU A 61 3.44 -10.19 -3.78
N PHE A 62 3.66 -11.47 -3.49
CA PHE A 62 3.61 -12.53 -4.51
C PHE A 62 2.22 -12.63 -5.14
N VAL A 63 1.15 -12.65 -4.35
CA VAL A 63 -0.23 -12.73 -4.85
C VAL A 63 -0.61 -11.49 -5.66
N LEU A 64 -0.33 -10.28 -5.15
CA LEU A 64 -0.64 -9.04 -5.84
C LEU A 64 0.18 -8.88 -7.13
N SER A 65 1.43 -9.35 -7.17
CA SER A 65 2.26 -9.31 -8.38
C SER A 65 1.70 -10.17 -9.52
N ARG A 66 0.89 -11.19 -9.19
CA ARG A 66 0.21 -12.06 -10.16
C ARG A 66 -1.18 -11.53 -10.53
N PHE A 67 -1.73 -10.60 -9.76
CA PHE A 67 -3.06 -10.07 -9.98
C PHE A 67 -3.05 -8.94 -11.00
N ASP A 68 -3.99 -8.95 -11.94
CA ASP A 68 -4.10 -7.90 -12.95
C ASP A 68 -4.69 -6.63 -12.32
N TYR A 69 -3.84 -5.60 -12.17
CA TYR A 69 -4.25 -4.32 -11.60
C TYR A 69 -5.32 -3.61 -12.44
N HIS A 70 -5.50 -3.95 -13.72
CA HIS A 70 -6.56 -3.38 -14.54
C HIS A 70 -7.96 -3.72 -14.01
N LYS A 71 -8.10 -4.86 -13.34
CA LYS A 71 -9.36 -5.26 -12.69
C LYS A 71 -9.69 -4.41 -11.46
N LEU A 72 -8.69 -3.78 -10.83
CA LEU A 72 -8.91 -2.87 -9.70
C LEU A 72 -9.29 -1.45 -10.15
N ARG A 73 -8.99 -1.05 -11.39
CA ARG A 73 -9.29 0.29 -11.91
C ARG A 73 -10.76 0.74 -11.70
N PRO A 74 -11.80 -0.04 -12.06
CA PRO A 74 -13.19 0.40 -11.87
C PRO A 74 -13.60 0.46 -10.39
N LEU A 75 -12.92 -0.29 -9.51
CA LEU A 75 -13.17 -0.31 -8.07
C LEU A 75 -12.44 0.81 -7.33
N ALA A 76 -11.45 1.47 -7.95
CA ALA A 76 -10.64 2.53 -7.33
C ALA A 76 -11.46 3.65 -6.64
N PRO A 77 -12.51 4.25 -7.25
CA PRO A 77 -13.31 5.26 -6.55
C PRO A 77 -14.11 4.70 -5.38
N ALA A 78 -14.64 3.47 -5.50
CA ALA A 78 -15.35 2.82 -4.40
C ALA A 78 -14.40 2.46 -3.25
N ALA A 79 -13.18 1.99 -3.57
CA ALA A 79 -12.14 1.70 -2.59
C ALA A 79 -11.68 2.95 -1.85
N ALA A 80 -11.51 4.08 -2.55
CA ALA A 80 -11.17 5.36 -1.92
C ALA A 80 -12.29 5.87 -1.00
N ALA A 81 -13.55 5.78 -1.44
CA ALA A 81 -14.70 6.15 -0.60
C ALA A 81 -14.81 5.24 0.64
N GLY A 82 -14.62 3.93 0.46
CA GLY A 82 -14.61 2.97 1.57
C GLY A 82 -13.48 3.23 2.56
N ALA A 83 -12.27 3.54 2.07
CA ALA A 83 -11.13 3.87 2.93
C ALA A 83 -11.36 5.18 3.71
N LEU A 84 -11.93 6.20 3.06
CA LEU A 84 -12.33 7.44 3.73
C LEU A 84 -13.37 7.17 4.83
N LEU A 85 -14.37 6.33 4.54
CA LEU A 85 -15.40 5.95 5.51
C LEU A 85 -14.78 5.20 6.69
N LEU A 86 -13.87 4.26 6.45
CA LEU A 86 -13.12 3.56 7.50
C LEU A 86 -12.31 4.54 8.37
N MET A 87 -11.69 5.56 7.77
CA MET A 87 -10.98 6.60 8.53
C MET A 87 -11.93 7.43 9.39
N ILE A 88 -13.13 7.77 8.90
CA ILE A 88 -14.14 8.46 9.73
C ILE A 88 -14.60 7.54 10.86
N LEU A 89 -14.79 6.26 10.55
CA LEU A 89 -15.30 5.27 11.49
C LEU A 89 -14.33 5.02 12.66
N VAL A 90 -13.01 5.16 12.44
CA VAL A 90 -12.03 4.97 13.52
C VAL A 90 -12.12 6.07 14.59
N LEU A 91 -12.69 7.23 14.28
CA LEU A 91 -12.89 8.29 15.29
C LEU A 91 -14.01 7.92 16.28
N VAL A 92 -14.90 7.00 15.92
CA VAL A 92 -16.04 6.59 16.75
C VAL A 92 -15.54 5.86 18.01
N PRO A 93 -15.93 6.32 19.21
CA PRO A 93 -15.36 5.82 20.47
C PRO A 93 -15.52 4.34 20.78
N HIS A 94 -16.51 3.70 20.18
CA HIS A 94 -16.80 2.28 20.39
C HIS A 94 -16.13 1.38 19.35
N LEU A 95 -15.53 1.96 18.30
CA LEU A 95 -14.95 1.22 17.19
C LEU A 95 -13.42 1.39 17.13
N GLY A 96 -12.91 2.59 17.35
CA GLY A 96 -11.47 2.83 17.38
C GLY A 96 -10.86 2.75 18.78
N VAL A 97 -9.68 2.17 18.89
CA VAL A 97 -8.89 2.12 20.13
C VAL A 97 -7.96 3.31 20.25
N THR A 98 -7.81 3.79 21.48
CA THR A 98 -6.91 4.89 21.84
C THR A 98 -5.53 4.34 22.19
N VAL A 99 -4.54 4.62 21.35
CA VAL A 99 -3.13 4.26 21.60
C VAL A 99 -2.35 5.57 21.72
N ASN A 100 -1.57 5.74 22.80
CA ASN A 100 -0.80 6.95 23.07
C ASN A 100 -1.63 8.26 23.01
N GLY A 101 -2.87 8.23 23.50
CA GLY A 101 -3.77 9.40 23.54
C GLY A 101 -4.46 9.76 22.22
N ALA A 102 -4.23 9.00 21.13
CA ALA A 102 -4.87 9.22 19.84
C ALA A 102 -5.71 8.01 19.40
N ARG A 103 -6.90 8.27 18.83
CA ARG A 103 -7.76 7.22 18.26
C ARG A 103 -7.56 7.13 16.75
N ARG A 104 -6.71 6.19 16.33
CA ARG A 104 -6.33 5.97 14.92
C ARG A 104 -6.36 4.52 14.49
N TRP A 105 -6.56 3.61 15.45
CA TRP A 105 -6.39 2.18 15.26
C TRP A 105 -7.71 1.47 15.48
N PHE A 106 -7.99 0.46 14.67
CA PHE A 106 -8.97 -0.55 14.98
C PHE A 106 -8.27 -1.72 15.68
N ASP A 107 -8.88 -2.24 16.73
CA ASP A 107 -8.39 -3.47 17.36
C ASP A 107 -8.91 -4.68 16.57
N ALA A 108 -8.00 -5.41 15.93
CA ALA A 108 -8.29 -6.65 15.22
C ALA A 108 -7.93 -7.88 16.09
N GLY A 109 -7.82 -7.70 17.41
CA GLY A 109 -7.59 -8.75 18.40
C GLY A 109 -6.29 -9.51 18.15
N PRO A 110 -6.31 -10.83 17.87
CA PRO A 110 -5.11 -11.64 17.69
C PRO A 110 -4.25 -11.22 16.49
N PHE A 111 -4.84 -10.52 15.51
CA PHE A 111 -4.12 -9.96 14.36
C PHE A 111 -3.51 -8.58 14.65
N GLY A 112 -3.64 -8.05 15.86
CA GLY A 112 -3.08 -6.76 16.26
C GLY A 112 -3.95 -5.56 15.89
N THR A 113 -3.33 -4.40 15.75
CA THR A 113 -4.02 -3.14 15.46
C THR A 113 -3.94 -2.81 13.97
N PHE A 114 -5.07 -2.47 13.37
CA PHE A 114 -5.17 -2.08 11.97
C PHE A 114 -5.34 -0.56 11.85
N GLU A 115 -4.48 0.09 11.06
CA GLU A 115 -4.59 1.52 10.79
C GLU A 115 -5.28 1.76 9.42
N PRO A 116 -6.47 2.38 9.40
CA PRO A 116 -7.20 2.65 8.17
C PRO A 116 -6.44 3.53 7.17
N SER A 117 -5.56 4.40 7.68
CA SER A 117 -4.77 5.32 6.86
C SER A 117 -3.80 4.58 5.92
N GLU A 118 -3.31 3.40 6.32
CA GLU A 118 -2.44 2.55 5.50
C GLU A 118 -3.17 2.08 4.24
N LEU A 119 -4.42 1.61 4.41
CA LEU A 119 -5.29 1.23 3.30
C LEU A 119 -5.72 2.46 2.49
N GLY A 120 -5.97 3.58 3.16
CA GLY A 120 -6.28 4.87 2.54
C GLY A 120 -5.22 5.34 1.55
N LYS A 121 -3.93 5.23 1.89
CA LYS A 121 -2.82 5.59 0.99
C LYS A 121 -2.87 4.80 -0.33
N LEU A 122 -3.08 3.48 -0.25
CA LEU A 122 -3.18 2.62 -1.43
C LEU A 122 -4.43 2.93 -2.27
N ALA A 123 -5.59 3.06 -1.61
CA ALA A 123 -6.84 3.37 -2.28
C ALA A 123 -6.81 4.75 -2.97
N PHE A 124 -6.21 5.74 -2.31
CA PHE A 124 -6.01 7.07 -2.87
C PHE A 124 -5.06 7.07 -4.07
N ALA A 125 -3.94 6.35 -3.99
CA ALA A 125 -3.02 6.20 -5.13
C ALA A 125 -3.72 5.58 -6.35
N LEU A 126 -4.52 4.52 -6.15
CA LEU A 126 -5.32 3.91 -7.21
C LEU A 126 -6.39 4.88 -7.77
N PHE A 127 -7.04 5.64 -6.90
CA PHE A 127 -8.04 6.63 -7.31
C PHE A 127 -7.42 7.75 -8.15
N ILE A 128 -6.28 8.29 -7.74
CA ILE A 128 -5.57 9.33 -8.50
C ILE A 128 -5.11 8.77 -9.86
N ALA A 129 -4.55 7.56 -9.89
CA ALA A 129 -4.18 6.91 -11.16
C ALA A 129 -5.39 6.76 -12.09
N HIS A 130 -6.54 6.32 -11.57
CA HIS A 130 -7.79 6.20 -12.33
C HIS A 130 -8.33 7.55 -12.81
N TRP A 131 -8.27 8.57 -11.96
CA TRP A 131 -8.76 9.91 -12.27
C TRP A 131 -7.91 10.60 -13.36
N ILE A 132 -6.58 10.44 -13.28
CA ILE A 132 -5.64 10.92 -14.30
C ILE A 132 -5.86 10.17 -15.61
N ASP A 133 -5.99 8.84 -15.61
CA ASP A 133 -6.23 8.04 -16.83
C ASP A 133 -7.49 8.52 -17.59
N ARG A 134 -8.61 8.76 -16.87
CA ARG A 134 -9.86 9.27 -17.48
C ARG A 134 -9.80 10.71 -17.98
N ARG A 135 -8.94 11.56 -17.39
CA ARG A 135 -8.76 12.95 -17.82
C ARG A 135 -7.59 13.13 -18.80
N GLY A 136 -6.65 12.20 -18.80
CA GLY A 136 -5.44 12.17 -19.64
C GLY A 136 -5.77 11.97 -21.11
N ASP A 137 -6.87 11.30 -21.43
CA ASP A 137 -7.39 11.27 -22.79
C ASP A 137 -7.68 12.68 -23.34
N ARG A 138 -8.14 13.62 -22.50
CA ARG A 138 -8.26 15.04 -22.90
C ARG A 138 -6.93 15.78 -22.95
N ILE A 139 -5.89 15.33 -22.25
CA ILE A 139 -4.56 15.97 -22.28
C ILE A 139 -3.84 15.63 -23.59
N ASN A 140 -3.98 14.40 -24.08
CA ASN A 140 -3.55 14.04 -25.44
C ASN A 140 -4.31 14.85 -26.50
N ASP A 141 -5.60 15.12 -26.27
CA ASP A 141 -6.40 15.94 -27.16
C ASP A 141 -6.06 17.44 -27.06
N PHE A 142 -5.60 17.91 -25.90
CA PHE A 142 -5.09 19.29 -25.75
C PHE A 142 -3.76 19.49 -26.47
N GLN A 143 -2.85 18.50 -26.47
CA GLN A 143 -1.64 18.51 -27.30
C GLN A 143 -1.95 18.40 -28.79
N ARG A 144 -3.00 17.66 -29.19
CA ARG A 144 -3.51 17.64 -30.57
C ARG A 144 -4.27 18.90 -30.96
N GLY A 145 -4.92 19.59 -30.02
CA GLY A 145 -5.63 20.85 -30.23
C GLY A 145 -4.71 22.07 -30.28
N PHE A 146 -3.53 22.00 -29.65
CA PHE A 146 -2.50 23.04 -29.71
C PHE A 146 -1.52 22.89 -30.88
N LEU A 147 -1.51 21.76 -31.58
CA LEU A 147 -0.82 21.62 -32.86
C LEU A 147 -1.84 21.92 -33.97
N PRO A 148 -1.90 23.16 -34.50
CA PRO A 148 -2.75 23.44 -35.63
C PRO A 148 -2.26 22.57 -36.80
N SER A 149 -3.18 21.87 -37.43
CA SER A 149 -2.91 21.10 -38.65
C SER A 149 -2.38 22.02 -39.75
N SER A 150 -1.06 22.17 -39.84
CA SER A 150 -0.37 22.77 -40.98
C SER A 150 0.47 21.71 -41.70
N ALA A 151 -0.18 20.62 -42.11
CA ALA A 151 0.32 19.82 -43.22
C ALA A 151 -0.67 20.02 -44.39
N PRO A 152 -0.33 20.82 -45.41
CA PRO A 152 -1.13 20.89 -46.62
C PRO A 152 -1.18 19.50 -47.24
N ARG A 153 -2.39 19.02 -47.54
CA ARG A 153 -2.59 17.89 -48.44
C ARG A 153 -2.28 18.38 -49.86
N SER A 154 -1.31 17.76 -50.51
CA SER A 154 -1.17 17.71 -51.98
C SER A 154 -0.89 16.26 -52.37
#